data_AF-A0A428X850-F1
#
_entry.id   AF-A0A428X850-F1
#
_cell.length_a   1.000
_cell.length_b   1.000
_cell.length_c   1.000
_cell.angle_alpha   90.00
_cell.angle_beta   90.00
_cell.angle_gamma   90.00
#
_symmetry.space_group_name_H-M   'P 1'
#
loop_
_entity.id
_entity.type
_entity.pdbx_description
1 polymer ?
#
loop_
_entity_poly.entity_id
_entity_poly.type
_entity_poly.pdbx_seq_one_letter_code
_entity_poly.pdbx_strand_id
1 'polypeptide(L)'
;MHCSGDGSGVTDWISNVTRITPAPGEDPRPWLTPIASGNDRLLTFLHEATHNWCFNSAVVHAQMYVAGRAELNAMAYLMLQDEPDPAQRAAPGKASPTLMLQLLGQAVRALVGDPRPRLGGTVRTVRDQLGLHIHDDVIRLEAVSELFRPLAEGLALFAEYDAVSRFASRAWSPLPLAVAWNFGGPERFAEQGERGFIEPFSTTMIASQILYDARLSEWAVTTKASLLRAPFRSTGGGYLPGYLAVKSMWRNLFRQDPRLYGESDMVLTYVRNFFFEDLDLAAELLAPPINNCVLSTNRLLGRFNARMSEFFEATPADLTAFEDALDSAGPVEGAGMLRTPGQHHEARRLIQERIDDFRSSPAARISDFALHHAVDSLNSLMALRRFVTIMSVEVDVDERGTVTWQGHQILTVAPDDLVHPGKGAHTLDILLGMSGDQALSRVAAISRGDELHSVTVVLGSPEQKQALRDSLSTSFASREQRESMARNLQFTADTIVAEDWGLRMNRDHVREHLRSVVDKVYHDIALRYSSGYDAMDRCSELMADHGLRPLLGSTETLRQVALLGLAASMNSYRDELEKHFQRRGLDLPSLLTTLNQRWEEHGFPPRVHESPGKREVLVPFL
;
A
#
# COMPACT_ATOMS: atom_id res chain seq x y z
N MET A 1 4.07 3.54 7.66
CA MET A 1 3.81 2.10 7.78
C MET A 1 2.30 1.88 7.82
N HIS A 2 1.82 0.98 6.96
CA HIS A 2 0.46 0.48 6.90
C HIS A 2 0.48 -0.94 7.44
N CYS A 3 -0.43 -1.31 8.32
CA CYS A 3 -0.42 -2.63 8.95
C CYS A 3 -1.72 -3.35 8.64
N SER A 4 -1.71 -4.67 8.58
CA SER A 4 -2.96 -5.42 8.61
C SER A 4 -3.70 -5.15 9.93
N GLY A 5 -5.03 -5.28 9.92
CA GLY A 5 -5.85 -5.01 11.10
C GLY A 5 -5.54 -5.88 12.32
N ASP A 6 -4.92 -7.05 12.11
CA ASP A 6 -4.43 -7.95 13.16
C ASP A 6 -2.96 -7.69 13.57
N GLY A 7 -2.30 -6.71 12.94
CA GLY A 7 -0.90 -6.36 13.16
C GLY A 7 0.10 -7.41 12.69
N SER A 8 -0.36 -8.42 11.95
CA SER A 8 0.51 -9.50 11.47
C SER A 8 1.34 -9.11 10.26
N GLY A 9 0.84 -8.19 9.44
CA GLY A 9 1.50 -7.63 8.28
C GLY A 9 1.78 -6.14 8.43
N VAL A 10 2.81 -5.67 7.72
CA VAL A 10 3.09 -4.26 7.52
C VAL A 10 3.70 -4.03 6.15
N THR A 11 3.24 -3.01 5.44
CA THR A 11 3.89 -2.47 4.25
C THR A 11 4.30 -1.03 4.51
N ASP A 12 5.59 -0.74 4.32
CA ASP A 12 6.08 0.62 4.42
C ASP A 12 5.79 1.39 3.12
N TRP A 13 5.26 2.60 3.28
CA TRP A 13 4.76 3.43 2.19
C TRP A 13 5.89 3.88 1.25
N ILE A 14 7.06 4.21 1.78
CA ILE A 14 8.16 4.78 1.00
C ILE A 14 9.10 3.71 0.46
N SER A 15 9.41 2.66 1.21
CA SER A 15 10.27 1.56 0.71
C SER A 15 9.50 0.50 -0.07
N ASN A 16 8.17 0.45 0.07
CA ASN A 16 7.32 -0.65 -0.38
C ASN A 16 7.71 -2.03 0.18
N VAL A 17 8.50 -2.03 1.26
CA VAL A 17 8.87 -3.25 1.97
C VAL A 17 7.64 -3.76 2.70
N THR A 18 7.30 -5.01 2.41
CA THR A 18 6.24 -5.74 3.08
C THR A 18 6.81 -6.71 4.11
N ARG A 19 5.97 -7.07 5.07
CA ARG A 19 6.14 -8.13 6.05
C ARG A 19 4.76 -8.73 6.31
N ILE A 20 4.65 -10.06 6.43
CA ILE A 20 3.35 -10.76 6.60
C ILE A 20 3.30 -11.59 7.90
N THR A 21 4.34 -11.53 8.75
CA THR A 21 4.35 -12.18 10.07
C THR A 21 5.16 -11.36 11.07
N PRO A 22 4.74 -11.22 12.34
CA PRO A 22 5.54 -10.54 13.36
C PRO A 22 6.65 -11.46 13.90
N ALA A 23 7.84 -10.90 14.17
CA ALA A 23 8.95 -11.61 14.81
C ALA A 23 8.71 -11.78 16.33
N PRO A 24 9.32 -12.78 16.99
CA PRO A 24 10.26 -13.78 16.46
C PRO A 24 9.61 -15.16 16.21
N GLY A 25 9.93 -15.80 15.07
CA GLY A 25 9.44 -17.16 14.77
C GLY A 25 9.01 -17.44 13.32
N GLU A 26 9.44 -16.61 12.35
CA GLU A 26 9.12 -16.79 10.93
C GLU A 26 9.81 -18.06 10.39
N ASP A 27 9.09 -19.17 10.26
CA ASP A 27 9.60 -20.36 9.57
C ASP A 27 9.60 -20.11 8.05
N PRO A 28 10.77 -20.13 7.37
CA PRO A 28 10.86 -19.88 5.95
C PRO A 28 10.34 -21.02 5.08
N ARG A 29 10.27 -22.25 5.60
CA ARG A 29 10.01 -23.46 4.81
C ARG A 29 8.68 -23.43 4.05
N PRO A 30 7.55 -22.99 4.64
CA PRO A 30 6.28 -22.91 3.91
C PRO A 30 6.38 -22.07 2.65
N TRP A 31 7.21 -21.02 2.68
CA TRP A 31 7.38 -20.09 1.56
C TRP A 31 8.44 -20.56 0.56
N LEU A 32 9.30 -21.52 0.89
CA LEU A 32 10.28 -22.06 -0.05
C LEU A 32 9.72 -23.24 -0.88
N THR A 33 8.67 -23.89 -0.40
CA THR A 33 7.98 -24.97 -1.11
C THR A 33 6.73 -24.47 -1.83
N PRO A 34 6.24 -25.14 -2.90
CA PRO A 34 4.90 -24.87 -3.41
C PRO A 34 3.88 -24.92 -2.26
N ILE A 35 3.22 -23.80 -1.96
CA ILE A 35 2.36 -23.67 -0.78
C ILE A 35 1.06 -24.44 -1.06
N ALA A 36 0.67 -25.31 -0.13
CA ALA A 36 -0.63 -25.95 -0.14
C ALA A 36 -1.71 -25.00 0.46
N SER A 37 -2.94 -25.15 -0.02
CA SER A 37 -4.13 -24.46 0.48
C SER A 37 -4.29 -24.55 2.00
N GLY A 38 -4.85 -23.50 2.63
CA GLY A 38 -5.12 -23.46 4.07
C GLY A 38 -4.14 -22.62 4.90
N ASN A 39 -3.29 -21.82 4.24
CA ASN A 39 -2.37 -20.90 4.92
C ASN A 39 -3.16 -19.76 5.59
N ASP A 40 -3.07 -19.66 6.91
CA ASP A 40 -3.65 -18.57 7.72
C ASP A 40 -3.10 -17.19 7.33
N ARG A 41 -1.99 -17.14 6.59
CA ARG A 41 -1.39 -15.92 6.03
C ARG A 41 -1.95 -15.49 4.69
N LEU A 42 -2.85 -16.23 4.06
CA LEU A 42 -3.35 -15.85 2.73
C LEU A 42 -4.03 -14.48 2.74
N LEU A 43 -4.92 -14.22 3.70
CA LEU A 43 -5.64 -12.95 3.74
C LEU A 43 -4.71 -11.79 4.13
N THR A 44 -3.78 -12.01 5.07
CA THR A 44 -2.71 -11.03 5.36
C THR A 44 -1.85 -10.78 4.13
N PHE A 45 -1.49 -11.82 3.36
CA PHE A 45 -0.77 -11.65 2.10
C PHE A 45 -1.59 -10.80 1.12
N LEU A 46 -2.86 -11.10 0.94
CA LEU A 46 -3.73 -10.36 0.01
C LEU A 46 -3.86 -8.89 0.42
N HIS A 47 -3.96 -8.63 1.72
CA HIS A 47 -3.96 -7.29 2.31
C HIS A 47 -2.68 -6.52 1.96
N GLU A 48 -1.52 -7.08 2.30
CA GLU A 48 -0.24 -6.41 2.08
C GLU A 48 0.17 -6.35 0.61
N ALA A 49 -0.21 -7.35 -0.20
CA ALA A 49 -0.04 -7.33 -1.64
C ALA A 49 -0.85 -6.19 -2.28
N THR A 50 -2.02 -5.86 -1.72
CA THR A 50 -2.82 -4.72 -2.16
C THR A 50 -2.15 -3.40 -1.80
N HIS A 51 -1.57 -3.28 -0.60
CA HIS A 51 -0.73 -2.13 -0.25
C HIS A 51 0.45 -1.98 -1.22
N ASN A 52 1.19 -3.07 -1.46
CA ASN A 52 2.32 -3.07 -2.36
C ASN A 52 1.94 -2.60 -3.79
N TRP A 53 0.78 -3.08 -4.28
CA TRP A 53 0.23 -2.67 -5.57
C TRP A 53 -0.22 -1.20 -5.59
N CYS A 54 -0.88 -0.72 -4.54
CA CYS A 54 -1.27 0.69 -4.42
C CYS A 54 -0.04 1.60 -4.36
N PHE A 55 1.02 1.18 -3.67
CA PHE A 55 2.24 1.98 -3.47
C PHE A 55 3.21 1.92 -4.64
N ASN A 56 2.91 1.12 -5.65
CA ASN A 56 3.56 1.14 -6.95
C ASN A 56 2.73 1.94 -7.98
N SER A 57 2.57 3.24 -7.74
CA SER A 57 1.72 4.11 -8.56
C SER A 57 2.33 5.49 -8.79
N ALA A 58 1.81 6.25 -9.75
CA ALA A 58 2.28 7.60 -10.05
C ALA A 58 2.27 8.54 -8.83
N VAL A 59 1.20 8.53 -8.02
CA VAL A 59 1.09 9.38 -6.83
C VAL A 59 2.15 9.01 -5.78
N VAL A 60 2.38 7.71 -5.54
CA VAL A 60 3.36 7.29 -4.54
C VAL A 60 4.80 7.47 -5.03
N HIS A 61 5.07 7.27 -6.32
CA HIS A 61 6.36 7.64 -6.91
C HIS A 61 6.62 9.14 -6.76
N ALA A 62 5.62 10.01 -7.00
CA ALA A 62 5.73 11.44 -6.76
C ALA A 62 6.05 11.76 -5.28
N GLN A 63 5.47 11.05 -4.31
CA GLN A 63 5.85 11.19 -2.90
C GLN A 63 7.31 10.80 -2.64
N MET A 64 7.81 9.73 -3.25
CA MET A 64 9.22 9.37 -3.12
C MET A 64 10.13 10.50 -3.61
N TYR A 65 9.83 11.09 -4.77
CA TYR A 65 10.60 12.22 -5.29
C TYR A 65 10.52 13.47 -4.40
N VAL A 66 9.37 13.75 -3.79
CA VAL A 66 9.25 14.83 -2.79
C VAL A 66 10.08 14.51 -1.53
N ALA A 67 10.11 13.26 -1.07
CA ALA A 67 10.98 12.83 0.03
C ALA A 67 12.47 12.99 -0.33
N GLY A 68 12.88 12.55 -1.52
CA GLY A 68 14.26 12.76 -2.01
C GLY A 68 14.62 14.24 -2.17
N ARG A 69 13.67 15.09 -2.58
CA ARG A 69 13.85 16.55 -2.62
C ARG A 69 14.01 17.14 -1.22
N ALA A 70 13.19 16.71 -0.27
CA ALA A 70 13.30 17.14 1.13
C ALA A 70 14.67 16.74 1.71
N GLU A 71 15.13 15.52 1.45
CA GLU A 71 16.44 15.03 1.91
C GLU A 71 17.59 15.79 1.26
N LEU A 72 17.54 16.01 -0.06
CA LEU A 72 18.53 16.82 -0.78
C LEU A 72 18.63 18.23 -0.18
N ASN A 73 17.48 18.87 0.06
CA ASN A 73 17.43 20.20 0.69
C ASN A 73 17.96 20.16 2.13
N ALA A 74 17.64 19.10 2.90
CA ALA A 74 18.11 18.89 4.27
C ALA A 74 19.62 18.73 4.35
N MET A 75 20.23 17.91 3.47
CA MET A 75 21.69 17.76 3.40
C MET A 75 22.36 19.09 3.05
N ALA A 76 21.84 19.82 2.06
CA ALA A 76 22.35 21.15 1.72
C ALA A 76 22.22 22.13 2.89
N TYR A 77 21.09 22.11 3.61
CA TYR A 77 20.86 22.92 4.80
C TYR A 77 21.91 22.66 5.89
N LEU A 78 22.22 21.38 6.17
CA LEU A 78 23.25 20.99 7.15
C LEU A 78 24.66 21.39 6.71
N MET A 79 24.97 21.27 5.42
CA MET A 79 26.24 21.75 4.87
C MET A 79 26.41 23.27 5.02
N LEU A 80 25.32 24.03 5.16
CA LEU A 80 25.36 25.47 5.42
C LEU A 80 25.26 25.85 6.90
N GLN A 81 25.09 24.89 7.81
CA GLN A 81 25.08 25.17 9.24
C GLN A 81 26.47 25.58 9.76
N ASP A 82 26.46 26.53 10.68
CA ASP A 82 27.64 26.93 11.44
C ASP A 82 28.19 25.77 12.26
N GLU A 83 29.47 25.84 12.62
CA GLU A 83 30.07 24.80 13.45
C GLU A 83 29.42 24.79 14.84
N PRO A 84 29.16 23.60 15.42
CA PRO A 84 28.71 23.51 16.80
C PRO A 84 29.74 24.17 17.71
N ASP A 85 29.23 24.86 18.73
CA ASP A 85 30.06 25.45 19.77
C ASP A 85 30.96 24.34 20.37
N PRO A 86 32.29 24.54 20.50
CA PRO A 86 33.18 23.60 21.17
C PRO A 86 32.65 23.12 22.54
N ALA A 87 31.93 23.96 23.28
CA ALA A 87 31.29 23.59 24.54
C ALA A 87 30.19 22.52 24.38
N GLN A 88 29.43 22.55 23.28
CA GLN A 88 28.42 21.53 22.96
C GLN A 88 29.05 20.18 22.61
N ARG A 89 30.23 20.19 21.96
CA ARG A 89 30.99 18.96 21.67
C ARG A 89 31.56 18.30 22.93
N ALA A 90 31.92 19.10 23.92
CA ALA A 90 32.60 18.65 25.13
C ALA A 90 31.63 18.15 26.23
N ALA A 91 30.32 18.36 26.07
CA ALA A 91 29.34 17.96 27.07
C ALA A 91 29.22 16.43 27.16
N PRO A 92 29.56 15.80 28.31
CA PRO A 92 29.43 14.35 28.49
C PRO A 92 27.94 13.95 28.56
N GLY A 93 27.45 13.24 27.54
CA GLY A 93 26.07 12.77 27.44
C GLY A 93 25.76 12.15 26.08
N LYS A 94 24.55 11.59 25.89
CA LYS A 94 24.07 11.19 24.56
C LYS A 94 23.98 12.45 23.69
N ALA A 95 24.69 12.46 22.57
CA ALA A 95 24.61 13.58 21.61
C ALA A 95 23.14 13.83 21.26
N SER A 96 22.71 15.09 21.31
CA SER A 96 21.38 15.44 20.82
C SER A 96 21.28 15.15 19.32
N PRO A 97 20.09 14.85 18.79
CA PRO A 97 19.89 14.72 17.34
C PRO A 97 20.45 15.93 16.58
N THR A 98 20.29 17.14 17.11
CA THR A 98 20.84 18.39 16.58
C THR A 98 22.37 18.34 16.45
N LEU A 99 23.08 17.90 17.49
CA LEU A 99 24.54 17.80 17.47
C LEU A 99 25.00 16.74 16.46
N MET A 100 24.29 15.62 16.37
CA MET A 100 24.58 14.60 15.35
C MET A 100 24.44 15.16 13.92
N LEU A 101 23.38 15.92 13.64
CA LEU A 101 23.19 16.55 12.33
C LEU A 101 24.26 17.60 12.01
N GLN A 102 24.66 18.40 13.00
CA GLN A 102 25.75 19.37 12.83
C GLN A 102 27.09 18.67 12.53
N LEU A 103 27.39 17.59 13.24
CA LEU A 103 28.58 16.77 12.99
C LEU A 103 28.52 16.10 11.62
N LEU A 104 27.35 15.62 11.19
CA LEU A 104 27.14 15.08 9.85
C LEU A 104 27.42 16.15 8.78
N GLY A 105 26.85 17.36 8.91
CA GLY A 105 27.10 18.47 8.00
C GLY A 105 28.59 18.83 7.91
N GLN A 106 29.31 18.78 9.02
CA GLN A 106 30.77 18.96 9.06
C GLN A 106 31.53 17.84 8.35
N ALA A 107 31.18 16.59 8.61
CA ALA A 107 31.79 15.44 7.96
C ALA A 107 31.60 15.50 6.43
N VAL A 108 30.40 15.84 5.97
CA VAL A 108 30.11 16.01 4.54
C VAL A 108 30.95 17.15 3.95
N ARG A 109 31.00 18.33 4.60
CA ARG A 109 31.88 19.44 4.16
C ARG A 109 33.35 19.05 4.08
N ALA A 110 33.83 18.27 5.05
CA ALA A 110 35.21 17.79 5.05
C ALA A 110 35.50 16.83 3.89
N LEU A 111 34.51 16.02 3.50
CA LEU A 111 34.61 15.07 2.39
C LEU A 111 34.54 15.75 1.01
N VAL A 112 33.62 16.69 0.82
CA VAL A 112 33.25 17.23 -0.51
C VAL A 112 33.67 18.68 -0.74
N GLY A 113 34.19 19.36 0.30
CA GLY A 113 34.51 20.78 0.29
C GLY A 113 33.39 21.67 0.84
N ASP A 114 33.76 22.86 1.28
CA ASP A 114 32.81 23.86 1.82
C ASP A 114 32.10 24.59 0.67
N PRO A 115 30.76 24.50 0.55
CA PRO A 115 30.02 25.14 -0.53
C PRO A 115 29.77 26.63 -0.31
N ARG A 116 29.93 27.14 0.92
CA ARG A 116 29.61 28.54 1.30
C ARG A 116 30.26 29.60 0.40
N PRO A 117 31.52 29.47 -0.05
CA PRO A 117 32.16 30.46 -0.91
C PRO A 117 31.53 30.62 -2.31
N ARG A 118 30.72 29.65 -2.75
CA ARG A 118 30.12 29.63 -4.10
C ARG A 118 28.72 30.24 -4.14
N LEU A 119 28.17 30.66 -3.00
CA LEU A 119 26.81 31.16 -2.92
C LEU A 119 26.72 32.61 -3.41
N GLY A 120 25.79 32.89 -4.34
CA GLY A 120 25.48 34.23 -4.82
C GLY A 120 24.69 35.11 -3.84
N GLY A 121 24.60 34.73 -2.55
CA GLY A 121 23.84 35.41 -1.50
C GLY A 121 24.34 35.06 -0.10
N THR A 122 23.73 35.60 0.96
CA THR A 122 24.17 35.26 2.32
C THR A 122 23.82 33.81 2.65
N VAL A 123 24.73 33.09 3.31
CA VAL A 123 24.53 31.70 3.76
C VAL A 123 23.21 31.56 4.53
N ARG A 124 22.90 32.56 5.38
CA ARG A 124 21.65 32.61 6.14
C ARG A 124 20.42 32.65 5.24
N THR A 125 20.37 33.53 4.24
CA THR A 125 19.23 33.63 3.32
C THR A 125 18.98 32.31 2.58
N VAL A 126 20.04 31.67 2.08
CA VAL A 126 19.93 30.39 1.37
C VAL A 126 19.45 29.29 2.33
N ARG A 127 19.99 29.26 3.56
CA ARG A 127 19.59 28.29 4.59
C ARG A 127 18.14 28.46 5.01
N ASP A 128 17.69 29.69 5.22
CA ASP A 128 16.29 29.99 5.59
C ASP A 128 15.34 29.56 4.46
N GLN A 129 15.71 29.80 3.20
CA GLN A 129 14.95 29.31 2.05
C GLN A 129 14.87 27.77 2.00
N LEU A 130 16.00 27.09 2.20
CA LEU A 130 16.03 25.61 2.26
C LEU A 130 15.14 25.09 3.39
N GLY A 131 15.17 25.71 4.57
CA GLY A 131 14.30 25.35 5.69
C GLY A 131 12.81 25.43 5.34
N LEU A 132 12.40 26.49 4.64
CA LEU A 132 11.02 26.63 4.16
C LEU A 132 10.65 25.58 3.11
N HIS A 133 11.57 25.23 2.20
CA HIS A 133 11.34 24.19 1.20
C HIS A 133 11.21 22.80 1.84
N ILE A 134 12.09 22.45 2.79
CA ILE A 134 12.03 21.19 3.56
C ILE A 134 10.67 21.09 4.27
N HIS A 135 10.25 22.17 4.92
CA HIS A 135 8.99 22.20 5.65
C HIS A 135 7.77 22.04 4.74
N ASP A 136 7.72 22.70 3.58
CA ASP A 136 6.64 22.53 2.61
C ASP A 136 6.58 21.09 2.09
N ASP A 137 7.73 20.49 1.73
CA ASP A 137 7.79 19.11 1.24
C ASP A 137 7.35 18.10 2.31
N VAL A 138 7.82 18.23 3.56
CA VAL A 138 7.39 17.38 4.67
C VAL A 138 5.88 17.48 4.89
N ILE A 139 5.30 18.68 4.88
CA ILE A 139 3.85 18.86 5.04
C ILE A 139 3.06 18.23 3.88
N ARG A 140 3.54 18.36 2.64
CA ARG A 140 2.88 17.72 1.48
C ARG A 140 2.89 16.20 1.60
N LEU A 141 4.01 15.61 2.02
CA LEU A 141 4.12 14.17 2.25
C LEU A 141 3.12 13.71 3.31
N GLU A 142 2.98 14.45 4.41
CA GLU A 142 1.99 14.16 5.45
C GLU A 142 0.56 14.31 4.95
N ALA A 143 0.25 15.41 4.24
CA ALA A 143 -1.05 15.67 3.66
C ALA A 143 -1.52 14.50 2.78
N VAL A 144 -0.71 14.09 1.81
CA VAL A 144 -1.06 12.98 0.92
C VAL A 144 -1.12 11.66 1.69
N SER A 145 -0.20 11.41 2.63
CA SER A 145 -0.21 10.16 3.41
C SER A 145 -1.46 10.02 4.28
N GLU A 146 -1.90 11.10 4.95
CA GLU A 146 -3.14 11.07 5.74
C GLU A 146 -4.38 10.93 4.85
N LEU A 147 -4.40 11.61 3.69
CA LEU A 147 -5.50 11.52 2.74
C LEU A 147 -5.65 10.11 2.17
N PHE A 148 -4.56 9.48 1.77
CA PHE A 148 -4.60 8.18 1.12
C PHE A 148 -4.61 7.01 2.10
N ARG A 149 -4.26 7.22 3.38
CA ARG A 149 -4.16 6.12 4.33
C ARG A 149 -5.47 5.35 4.49
N PRO A 150 -6.63 5.98 4.81
CA PRO A 150 -7.87 5.23 4.91
C PRO A 150 -8.28 4.57 3.59
N LEU A 151 -8.02 5.19 2.43
CA LEU A 151 -8.31 4.57 1.13
C LEU A 151 -7.43 3.34 0.86
N ALA A 152 -6.14 3.40 1.16
CA ALA A 152 -5.21 2.27 1.02
C ALA A 152 -5.67 1.09 1.89
N GLU A 153 -5.96 1.34 3.17
CA GLU A 153 -6.49 0.33 4.09
C GLU A 153 -7.85 -0.20 3.61
N GLY A 154 -8.73 0.68 3.12
CA GLY A 154 -10.03 0.30 2.59
C GLY A 154 -9.93 -0.62 1.37
N LEU A 155 -9.00 -0.33 0.45
CA LEU A 155 -8.72 -1.17 -0.71
C LEU A 155 -8.14 -2.53 -0.29
N ALA A 156 -7.19 -2.54 0.65
CA ALA A 156 -6.59 -3.76 1.17
C ALA A 156 -7.63 -4.66 1.86
N LEU A 157 -8.50 -4.11 2.71
CA LEU A 157 -9.58 -4.84 3.37
C LEU A 157 -10.67 -5.30 2.39
N PHE A 158 -10.95 -4.49 1.36
CA PHE A 158 -11.87 -4.89 0.29
C PHE A 158 -11.28 -6.02 -0.56
N ALA A 159 -9.98 -6.00 -0.87
CA ALA A 159 -9.29 -7.12 -1.47
C ALA A 159 -9.35 -8.36 -0.57
N GLU A 160 -9.10 -8.18 0.72
CA GLU A 160 -9.11 -9.25 1.73
C GLU A 160 -10.46 -9.97 1.81
N TYR A 161 -11.57 -9.23 1.87
CA TYR A 161 -12.88 -9.79 2.21
C TYR A 161 -13.90 -9.84 1.06
N ASP A 162 -13.73 -9.03 0.02
CA ASP A 162 -14.80 -8.75 -0.95
C ASP A 162 -14.43 -8.96 -2.41
N ALA A 163 -13.16 -8.75 -2.80
CA ALA A 163 -12.75 -8.82 -4.20
C ALA A 163 -12.87 -10.23 -4.76
N VAL A 164 -13.66 -10.37 -5.81
CA VAL A 164 -13.81 -11.59 -6.63
C VAL A 164 -13.86 -11.19 -8.09
N SER A 165 -13.31 -12.04 -8.95
CA SER A 165 -13.36 -11.91 -10.41
C SER A 165 -14.20 -13.06 -10.96
N ARG A 166 -15.03 -12.79 -11.97
CA ARG A 166 -15.76 -13.86 -12.67
C ARG A 166 -14.93 -14.44 -13.81
N PHE A 167 -15.43 -15.54 -14.34
CA PHE A 167 -14.85 -16.18 -15.53
C PHE A 167 -14.95 -15.33 -16.80
N ALA A 168 -15.88 -14.37 -16.83
CA ALA A 168 -16.15 -13.55 -18.00
C ALA A 168 -15.52 -12.14 -17.91
N SER A 169 -14.81 -11.81 -16.83
CA SER A 169 -14.18 -10.49 -16.76
C SER A 169 -12.99 -10.41 -17.71
N ARG A 170 -12.88 -9.26 -18.36
CA ARG A 170 -11.82 -8.94 -19.32
C ARG A 170 -10.62 -8.25 -18.67
N ALA A 171 -10.77 -7.84 -17.41
CA ALA A 171 -9.81 -7.03 -16.70
C ALA A 171 -9.82 -7.41 -15.22
N TRP A 172 -8.63 -7.63 -14.66
CA TRP A 172 -8.45 -8.05 -13.27
C TRP A 172 -7.26 -7.34 -12.63
N SER A 173 -7.27 -7.30 -11.30
CA SER A 173 -6.09 -6.92 -10.55
C SER A 173 -5.00 -8.00 -10.68
N PRO A 174 -3.75 -7.69 -10.32
CA PRO A 174 -2.72 -8.72 -10.19
C PRO A 174 -2.97 -9.71 -9.04
N LEU A 175 -3.93 -9.45 -8.15
CA LEU A 175 -4.08 -10.17 -6.90
C LEU A 175 -4.59 -11.61 -7.08
N PRO A 176 -5.63 -11.91 -7.88
CA PRO A 176 -6.04 -13.28 -8.16
C PRO A 176 -4.90 -14.13 -8.72
N LEU A 177 -4.11 -13.55 -9.63
CA LEU A 177 -2.93 -14.22 -10.20
C LEU A 177 -1.91 -14.52 -9.10
N ALA A 178 -1.57 -13.51 -8.28
CA ALA A 178 -0.64 -13.69 -7.17
C ALA A 178 -1.13 -14.76 -6.17
N VAL A 179 -2.43 -14.82 -5.87
CA VAL A 179 -3.03 -15.86 -5.01
C VAL A 179 -2.91 -17.24 -5.66
N ALA A 180 -3.35 -17.39 -6.91
CA ALA A 180 -3.34 -18.68 -7.59
C ALA A 180 -1.92 -19.26 -7.68
N TRP A 181 -0.94 -18.46 -8.09
CA TRP A 181 0.43 -18.92 -8.29
C TRP A 181 1.17 -19.17 -6.98
N ASN A 182 0.91 -18.35 -5.96
CA ASN A 182 1.63 -18.52 -4.70
C ASN A 182 0.99 -19.56 -3.78
N PHE A 183 -0.32 -19.79 -3.86
CA PHE A 183 -1.05 -20.65 -2.91
C PHE A 183 -1.80 -21.83 -3.56
N GLY A 184 -1.85 -21.90 -4.89
CA GLY A 184 -2.49 -23.01 -5.61
C GLY A 184 -1.58 -24.23 -5.79
N GLY A 185 -0.27 -24.02 -5.90
CA GLY A 185 0.70 -25.07 -6.18
C GLY A 185 0.66 -25.54 -7.65
N PRO A 186 1.78 -26.08 -8.19
CA PRO A 186 1.90 -26.46 -9.60
C PRO A 186 0.94 -27.59 -9.99
N GLU A 187 0.59 -28.46 -9.05
CA GLU A 187 -0.32 -29.59 -9.27
C GLU A 187 -1.72 -29.10 -9.70
N ARG A 188 -2.25 -28.05 -9.05
CA ARG A 188 -3.55 -27.48 -9.43
C ARG A 188 -3.53 -26.90 -10.84
N PHE A 189 -2.43 -26.27 -11.24
CA PHE A 189 -2.28 -25.77 -12.62
C PHE A 189 -2.18 -26.92 -13.63
N ALA A 190 -1.44 -27.98 -13.32
CA ALA A 190 -1.35 -29.17 -14.15
C ALA A 190 -2.73 -29.82 -14.35
N GLU A 191 -3.50 -30.01 -13.27
CA GLU A 191 -4.86 -30.55 -13.32
C GLU A 191 -5.81 -29.72 -14.20
N GLN A 192 -5.70 -28.38 -14.18
CA GLN A 192 -6.52 -27.53 -15.04
C GLN A 192 -6.06 -27.55 -16.50
N GLY A 193 -4.74 -27.61 -16.75
CA GLY A 193 -4.17 -27.77 -18.08
C GLY A 193 -4.63 -29.06 -18.75
N GLU A 194 -4.69 -30.17 -18.00
CA GLU A 194 -5.23 -31.45 -18.47
C GLU A 194 -6.72 -31.38 -18.83
N ARG A 195 -7.49 -30.49 -18.18
CA ARG A 195 -8.92 -30.25 -18.48
C ARG A 195 -9.13 -29.34 -19.69
N GLY A 196 -8.07 -28.81 -20.29
CA GLY A 196 -8.12 -27.99 -21.50
C GLY A 196 -8.64 -26.57 -21.28
N PHE A 197 -8.60 -26.06 -20.04
CA PHE A 197 -8.96 -24.67 -19.77
C PHE A 197 -7.87 -23.71 -20.27
N ILE A 198 -8.30 -22.62 -20.91
CA ILE A 198 -7.40 -21.60 -21.49
C ILE A 198 -7.12 -20.54 -20.43
N GLU A 199 -5.87 -20.09 -20.30
CA GLU A 199 -5.59 -18.90 -19.48
C GLU A 199 -6.36 -17.70 -20.06
N PRO A 200 -7.01 -16.89 -19.23
CA PRO A 200 -6.71 -16.79 -17.81
C PRO A 200 -7.77 -17.44 -16.88
N PHE A 201 -8.65 -18.28 -17.45
CA PHE A 201 -9.75 -18.97 -16.74
C PHE A 201 -9.26 -19.85 -15.58
N SER A 202 -8.23 -20.65 -15.82
CA SER A 202 -7.65 -21.57 -14.83
C SER A 202 -7.20 -20.82 -13.57
N THR A 203 -6.50 -19.69 -13.76
CA THR A 203 -6.04 -18.81 -12.68
C THR A 203 -7.20 -18.32 -11.81
N THR A 204 -8.25 -17.75 -12.41
CA THR A 204 -9.39 -17.19 -11.67
C THR A 204 -10.16 -18.27 -10.89
N MET A 205 -10.31 -19.47 -11.46
CA MET A 205 -10.92 -20.61 -10.77
C MET A 205 -10.11 -21.03 -9.54
N ILE A 206 -8.79 -21.20 -9.70
CA ILE A 206 -7.89 -21.61 -8.61
C ILE A 206 -7.91 -20.56 -7.50
N ALA A 207 -7.76 -19.28 -7.85
CA ALA A 207 -7.81 -18.17 -6.88
C ALA A 207 -9.16 -18.13 -6.13
N SER A 208 -10.27 -18.24 -6.85
CA SER A 208 -11.62 -18.21 -6.25
C SER A 208 -11.83 -19.33 -5.24
N GLN A 209 -11.38 -20.55 -5.55
CA GLN A 209 -11.49 -21.69 -4.64
C GLN A 209 -10.64 -21.48 -3.38
N ILE A 210 -9.41 -21.00 -3.53
CA ILE A 210 -8.49 -20.73 -2.42
C ILE A 210 -9.06 -19.62 -1.51
N LEU A 211 -9.58 -18.54 -2.10
CA LEU A 211 -10.19 -17.43 -1.37
C LEU A 211 -11.48 -17.84 -0.67
N TYR A 212 -12.28 -18.71 -1.29
CA TYR A 212 -13.50 -19.25 -0.68
C TYR A 212 -13.20 -19.91 0.67
N ASP A 213 -12.23 -20.83 0.68
CA ASP A 213 -11.86 -21.58 1.89
C ASP A 213 -11.31 -20.65 2.98
N ALA A 214 -10.48 -19.68 2.60
CA ALA A 214 -9.86 -18.75 3.55
C ALA A 214 -10.86 -17.74 4.13
N ARG A 215 -11.70 -17.12 3.30
CA ARG A 215 -12.70 -16.12 3.73
C ARG A 215 -13.80 -16.73 4.58
N LEU A 216 -14.15 -17.99 4.37
CA LEU A 216 -15.13 -18.70 5.19
C LEU A 216 -14.53 -19.41 6.41
N SER A 217 -13.23 -19.23 6.67
CA SER A 217 -12.59 -19.72 7.87
C SER A 217 -13.10 -19.00 9.12
N GLU A 218 -12.92 -19.64 10.28
CA GLU A 218 -13.27 -19.03 11.56
C GLU A 218 -12.41 -17.82 11.91
N TRP A 219 -11.14 -17.86 11.50
CA TRP A 219 -10.21 -16.77 11.67
C TRP A 219 -10.66 -15.54 10.86
N ALA A 220 -11.00 -15.68 9.58
CA ALA A 220 -11.48 -14.57 8.75
C ALA A 220 -12.76 -13.92 9.29
N VAL A 221 -13.72 -14.72 9.77
CA VAL A 221 -14.94 -14.20 10.41
C VAL A 221 -14.62 -13.39 11.66
N THR A 222 -13.68 -13.86 12.49
CA THR A 222 -13.26 -13.17 13.71
C THR A 222 -12.48 -11.88 13.42
N THR A 223 -11.59 -11.89 12.42
CA THR A 223 -10.82 -10.71 12.02
C THR A 223 -11.72 -9.66 11.38
N LYS A 224 -12.63 -10.04 10.48
CA LYS A 224 -13.63 -9.10 9.92
C LYS A 224 -14.58 -8.56 10.99
N ALA A 225 -14.99 -9.37 11.97
CA ALA A 225 -15.75 -8.88 13.12
C ALA A 225 -14.91 -7.90 13.98
N SER A 226 -13.61 -8.11 14.10
CA SER A 226 -12.73 -7.17 14.81
C SER A 226 -12.61 -5.85 14.05
N LEU A 227 -12.50 -5.88 12.72
CA LEU A 227 -12.56 -4.70 11.86
C LEU A 227 -13.88 -3.93 12.05
N LEU A 228 -15.03 -4.60 11.99
CA LEU A 228 -16.34 -3.93 12.14
C LEU A 228 -16.54 -3.33 13.55
N ARG A 229 -15.72 -3.70 14.53
CA ARG A 229 -15.68 -3.11 15.88
C ARG A 229 -14.64 -1.99 16.01
N ALA A 230 -13.75 -1.82 15.04
CA ALA A 230 -12.70 -0.81 15.11
C ALA A 230 -13.30 0.61 15.18
N PRO A 231 -12.62 1.57 15.83
CA PRO A 231 -13.07 2.97 15.87
C PRO A 231 -13.36 3.52 14.48
N PHE A 232 -14.48 4.23 14.33
CA PHE A 232 -14.84 4.90 13.07
C PHE A 232 -14.13 6.25 12.94
N ARG A 233 -12.80 6.23 12.98
CA ARG A 233 -11.92 7.39 12.86
C ARG A 233 -10.75 7.06 11.95
N SER A 234 -10.29 8.06 11.21
CA SER A 234 -9.06 7.98 10.40
C SER A 234 -7.82 8.09 11.29
N THR A 235 -7.96 8.72 12.46
CA THR A 235 -6.97 8.69 13.54
C THR A 235 -6.83 7.26 14.10
N GLY A 236 -5.74 6.57 13.75
CA GLY A 236 -5.52 5.15 14.11
C GLY A 236 -5.49 4.18 12.93
N GLY A 237 -5.26 4.67 11.71
CA GLY A 237 -5.11 3.85 10.50
C GLY A 237 -6.27 4.00 9.53
N GLY A 238 -7.46 4.36 10.01
CA GLY A 238 -8.63 4.55 9.15
C GLY A 238 -9.20 3.26 8.56
N TYR A 239 -8.95 2.11 9.19
CA TYR A 239 -9.44 0.80 8.74
C TYR A 239 -10.94 0.76 8.45
N LEU A 240 -11.77 1.01 9.46
CA LEU A 240 -13.23 0.94 9.30
C LEU A 240 -13.78 2.04 8.37
N PRO A 241 -13.44 3.33 8.52
CA PRO A 241 -13.95 4.35 7.61
C PRO A 241 -13.45 4.16 6.17
N GLY A 242 -12.19 3.74 5.99
CA GLY A 242 -11.64 3.36 4.70
C GLY A 242 -12.38 2.21 4.03
N TYR A 243 -12.57 1.11 4.77
CA TYR A 243 -13.30 -0.06 4.27
C TYR A 243 -14.73 0.29 3.86
N LEU A 244 -15.48 0.98 4.72
CA LEU A 244 -16.84 1.40 4.41
C LEU A 244 -16.89 2.41 3.25
N ALA A 245 -15.89 3.28 3.11
CA ALA A 245 -15.80 4.19 1.98
C ALA A 245 -15.63 3.43 0.65
N VAL A 246 -14.73 2.44 0.60
CA VAL A 246 -14.55 1.60 -0.61
C VAL A 246 -15.80 0.76 -0.89
N LYS A 247 -16.50 0.23 0.13
CA LYS A 247 -17.80 -0.43 -0.05
C LYS A 247 -18.85 0.50 -0.64
N SER A 248 -18.90 1.77 -0.20
CA SER A 248 -19.78 2.79 -0.76
C SER A 248 -19.39 3.16 -2.20
N MET A 249 -18.10 3.22 -2.52
CA MET A 249 -17.63 3.42 -3.90
C MET A 249 -18.04 2.27 -4.81
N TRP A 250 -17.83 1.02 -4.39
CA TRP A 250 -18.31 -0.17 -5.09
C TRP A 250 -19.81 -0.12 -5.31
N ARG A 251 -20.56 0.29 -4.28
CA ARG A 251 -22.01 0.45 -4.38
C ARG A 251 -22.45 1.49 -5.38
N ASN A 252 -21.71 2.59 -5.48
CA ASN A 252 -22.00 3.58 -6.50
C ASN A 252 -21.84 2.98 -7.89
N LEU A 253 -20.71 2.33 -8.14
CA LEU A 253 -20.41 1.77 -9.46
C LEU A 253 -21.38 0.65 -9.84
N PHE A 254 -21.70 -0.30 -8.95
CA PHE A 254 -22.64 -1.37 -9.33
C PHE A 254 -24.07 -0.88 -9.55
N ARG A 255 -24.48 0.23 -8.92
CA ARG A 255 -25.78 0.84 -9.19
C ARG A 255 -25.85 1.41 -10.61
N GLN A 256 -24.73 1.89 -11.13
CA GLN A 256 -24.62 2.36 -12.51
C GLN A 256 -24.47 1.20 -13.49
N ASP A 257 -23.68 0.18 -13.11
CA ASP A 257 -23.45 -1.03 -13.90
C ASP A 257 -23.63 -2.31 -13.05
N PRO A 258 -24.81 -2.96 -13.11
CA PRO A 258 -25.10 -4.16 -12.34
C PRO A 258 -24.15 -5.34 -12.57
N ARG A 259 -23.37 -5.35 -13.67
CA ARG A 259 -22.35 -6.39 -13.90
C ARG A 259 -21.31 -6.41 -12.76
N LEU A 260 -20.98 -5.24 -12.23
CA LEU A 260 -19.97 -5.04 -11.18
C LEU A 260 -20.33 -5.62 -9.82
N TYR A 261 -21.58 -6.07 -9.63
CA TYR A 261 -21.99 -6.69 -8.38
C TYR A 261 -21.19 -7.96 -8.06
N GLY A 262 -20.78 -8.74 -9.06
CA GLY A 262 -19.89 -9.88 -8.84
C GLY A 262 -18.53 -9.77 -9.53
N GLU A 263 -18.15 -8.55 -9.93
CA GLU A 263 -16.82 -8.22 -10.46
C GLU A 263 -16.16 -7.22 -9.52
N SER A 264 -16.17 -7.51 -8.22
CA SER A 264 -15.64 -6.59 -7.21
C SER A 264 -14.13 -6.37 -7.38
N ASP A 265 -13.38 -7.35 -7.90
CA ASP A 265 -11.96 -7.17 -8.23
C ASP A 265 -11.74 -6.12 -9.36
N MET A 266 -12.64 -6.06 -10.33
CA MET A 266 -12.62 -5.03 -11.37
C MET A 266 -12.86 -3.64 -10.76
N VAL A 267 -13.76 -3.54 -9.79
CA VAL A 267 -14.00 -2.30 -9.03
C VAL A 267 -12.81 -1.92 -8.18
N LEU A 268 -12.17 -2.87 -7.50
CA LEU A 268 -10.92 -2.65 -6.77
C LEU A 268 -9.86 -2.04 -7.70
N THR A 269 -9.72 -2.61 -8.90
CA THR A 269 -8.79 -2.15 -9.94
C THR A 269 -9.14 -0.75 -10.43
N TYR A 270 -10.42 -0.45 -10.65
CA TYR A 270 -10.89 0.87 -11.05
C TYR A 270 -10.60 1.91 -9.95
N VAL A 271 -10.99 1.66 -8.70
CA VAL A 271 -10.77 2.60 -7.59
C VAL A 271 -9.27 2.85 -7.38
N ARG A 272 -8.45 1.80 -7.38
CA ARG A 272 -6.99 1.93 -7.26
C ARG A 272 -6.43 2.83 -8.37
N ASN A 273 -6.72 2.55 -9.64
CA ASN A 273 -6.20 3.37 -10.75
C ASN A 273 -6.76 4.80 -10.72
N PHE A 274 -8.04 4.96 -10.36
CA PHE A 274 -8.69 6.26 -10.31
C PHE A 274 -7.99 7.25 -9.36
N PHE A 275 -7.53 6.78 -8.19
CA PHE A 275 -6.92 7.63 -7.17
C PHE A 275 -5.38 7.57 -7.18
N PHE A 276 -4.79 6.38 -7.29
CA PHE A 276 -3.34 6.21 -7.14
C PHE A 276 -2.55 6.51 -8.43
N GLU A 277 -3.20 6.49 -9.60
CA GLU A 277 -2.61 6.90 -10.88
C GLU A 277 -3.05 8.31 -11.31
N ASP A 278 -3.53 9.14 -10.38
CA ASP A 278 -3.88 10.53 -10.69
C ASP A 278 -2.64 11.37 -10.99
N LEU A 279 -2.34 11.53 -12.27
CA LEU A 279 -1.19 12.29 -12.75
C LEU A 279 -1.25 13.78 -12.40
N ASP A 280 -2.44 14.39 -12.23
CA ASP A 280 -2.49 15.81 -11.82
C ASP A 280 -2.14 15.94 -10.34
N LEU A 281 -2.61 15.00 -9.51
CA LEU A 281 -2.23 14.99 -8.10
C LEU A 281 -0.72 14.73 -7.95
N ALA A 282 -0.16 13.80 -8.72
CA ALA A 282 1.27 13.57 -8.77
C ALA A 282 2.05 14.83 -9.20
N ALA A 283 1.56 15.55 -10.23
CA ALA A 283 2.16 16.81 -10.67
C ALA A 283 2.05 17.93 -9.63
N GLU A 284 0.92 18.07 -8.94
CA GLU A 284 0.72 19.06 -7.87
C GLU A 284 1.64 18.76 -6.68
N LEU A 285 1.79 17.49 -6.32
CA LEU A 285 2.70 17.06 -5.27
C LEU A 285 4.15 17.44 -5.59
N LEU A 286 4.57 17.18 -6.84
CA LEU A 286 5.91 17.51 -7.33
C LEU A 286 6.13 18.99 -7.63
N ALA A 287 5.08 19.82 -7.58
CA ALA A 287 5.20 21.25 -7.85
C ALA A 287 6.33 21.87 -7.00
N PRO A 288 6.99 22.94 -7.48
CA PRO A 288 8.01 23.62 -6.71
C PRO A 288 7.50 24.01 -5.32
N PRO A 289 8.35 23.96 -4.28
CA PRO A 289 7.96 24.42 -2.96
C PRO A 289 7.48 25.87 -3.01
N ILE A 290 6.38 26.14 -2.34
CA ILE A 290 5.91 27.52 -2.12
C ILE A 290 6.12 27.82 -0.65
N ASN A 291 6.53 29.04 -0.31
CA ASN A 291 6.75 29.47 1.08
C ASN A 291 5.41 29.64 1.85
N ASN A 292 4.45 28.72 1.63
CA ASN A 292 3.12 28.67 2.21
C ASN A 292 2.60 27.22 2.17
N CYS A 293 2.98 26.43 3.18
CA CYS A 293 2.59 25.03 3.31
C CYS A 293 1.07 24.82 3.42
N VAL A 294 0.32 25.79 3.97
CA VAL A 294 -1.14 25.73 4.06
C VAL A 294 -1.76 25.78 2.66
N LEU A 295 -1.25 26.65 1.78
CA LEU A 295 -1.70 26.72 0.40
C LEU A 295 -1.40 25.42 -0.35
N SER A 296 -0.19 24.85 -0.20
CA SER A 296 0.16 23.55 -0.78
C SER A 296 -0.78 22.45 -0.33
N THR A 297 -1.05 22.37 0.98
CA THR A 297 -1.96 21.41 1.58
C THR A 297 -3.37 21.55 1.03
N ASN A 298 -3.88 22.78 0.93
CA ASN A 298 -5.22 23.06 0.40
C ASN A 298 -5.36 22.68 -1.07
N ARG A 299 -4.30 22.80 -1.89
CA ARG A 299 -4.34 22.34 -3.29
C ARG A 299 -4.45 20.83 -3.39
N LEU A 300 -3.67 20.10 -2.59
CA LEU A 300 -3.74 18.63 -2.52
C LEU A 300 -5.13 18.17 -2.04
N LEU A 301 -5.66 18.78 -0.98
CA LEU A 301 -7.01 18.52 -0.47
C LEU A 301 -8.08 18.82 -1.53
N GLY A 302 -7.97 19.97 -2.20
CA GLY A 302 -8.89 20.38 -3.25
C GLY A 302 -8.90 19.37 -4.41
N ARG A 303 -7.71 18.91 -4.85
CA ARG A 303 -7.62 17.89 -5.90
C ARG A 303 -8.21 16.57 -5.47
N PHE A 304 -7.88 16.08 -4.28
CA PHE A 304 -8.43 14.83 -3.76
C PHE A 304 -9.96 14.86 -3.65
N ASN A 305 -10.52 15.96 -3.13
CA ASN A 305 -11.97 16.14 -3.03
C ASN A 305 -12.65 16.24 -4.40
N ALA A 306 -12.01 16.90 -5.38
CA ALA A 306 -12.50 16.94 -6.75
C ALA A 306 -12.56 15.53 -7.35
N ARG A 307 -11.50 14.73 -7.18
CA ARG A 307 -11.47 13.32 -7.60
C ARG A 307 -12.56 12.51 -6.92
N MET A 308 -12.78 12.69 -5.62
CA MET A 308 -13.88 12.02 -4.92
C MET A 308 -15.23 12.35 -5.57
N SER A 309 -15.53 13.62 -5.85
CA SER A 309 -16.76 14.00 -6.54
C SER A 309 -16.87 13.35 -7.93
N GLU A 310 -15.82 13.46 -8.74
CA GLU A 310 -15.74 12.88 -10.09
C GLU A 310 -15.97 11.35 -10.08
N PHE A 311 -15.48 10.64 -9.05
CA PHE A 311 -15.68 9.19 -8.92
C PHE A 311 -17.17 8.84 -8.84
N PHE A 312 -17.94 9.63 -8.07
CA PHE A 312 -19.36 9.35 -7.90
C PHE A 312 -20.21 9.75 -9.10
N GLU A 313 -19.63 10.53 -10.02
CA GLU A 313 -20.21 10.90 -11.32
C GLU A 313 -19.82 9.92 -12.44
N ALA A 314 -19.00 8.90 -12.15
CA ALA A 314 -18.58 7.89 -13.12
C ALA A 314 -19.78 7.19 -13.78
N THR A 315 -19.69 7.04 -15.10
CA THR A 315 -20.73 6.44 -15.95
C THR A 315 -20.35 5.03 -16.39
N PRO A 316 -21.31 4.22 -16.88
CA PRO A 316 -21.00 2.92 -17.50
C PRO A 316 -20.04 3.02 -18.69
N ALA A 317 -20.03 4.14 -19.41
CA ALA A 317 -19.11 4.37 -20.52
C ALA A 317 -17.66 4.51 -20.03
N ASP A 318 -17.45 5.20 -18.91
CA ASP A 318 -16.11 5.34 -18.29
C ASP A 318 -15.57 3.98 -17.82
N LEU A 319 -16.44 3.15 -17.25
CA LEU A 319 -16.10 1.78 -16.83
C LEU A 319 -15.73 0.90 -18.02
N THR A 320 -16.50 0.98 -19.11
CA THR A 320 -16.22 0.21 -20.35
C THR A 320 -14.90 0.67 -20.97
N ALA A 321 -14.67 1.98 -21.07
CA ALA A 321 -13.43 2.53 -21.60
C ALA A 321 -12.21 2.09 -20.77
N PHE A 322 -12.39 1.97 -19.45
CA PHE A 322 -11.34 1.45 -18.58
C PHE A 322 -11.08 -0.06 -18.78
N GLU A 323 -12.12 -0.90 -18.89
CA GLU A 323 -11.97 -2.32 -19.23
C GLU A 323 -11.19 -2.50 -20.54
N ASP A 324 -11.57 -1.76 -21.58
CA ASP A 324 -10.92 -1.82 -22.89
C ASP A 324 -9.46 -1.34 -22.85
N ALA A 325 -9.15 -0.34 -22.00
CA ALA A 325 -7.78 0.12 -21.80
C ALA A 325 -6.90 -0.94 -21.11
N LEU A 326 -7.43 -1.64 -20.09
CA LEU A 326 -6.72 -2.72 -19.42
C LEU A 326 -6.49 -3.93 -20.35
N ASP A 327 -7.49 -4.27 -21.17
CA ASP A 327 -7.40 -5.36 -22.14
C ASP A 327 -6.33 -5.07 -23.22
N SER A 328 -6.24 -3.80 -23.65
CA SER A 328 -5.32 -3.38 -24.73
C SER A 328 -3.88 -3.14 -24.25
N ALA A 329 -3.69 -2.57 -23.07
CA ALA A 329 -2.37 -2.20 -22.54
C ALA A 329 -1.74 -3.29 -21.66
N GLY A 330 -2.52 -4.31 -21.27
CA GLY A 330 -2.17 -5.23 -20.22
C GLY A 330 -2.25 -4.59 -18.82
N PRO A 331 -1.93 -5.35 -17.76
CA PRO A 331 -2.13 -4.94 -16.36
C PRO A 331 -1.29 -3.74 -15.86
N VAL A 332 -0.57 -2.99 -16.71
CA VAL A 332 0.56 -2.16 -16.25
C VAL A 332 0.58 -0.75 -16.88
N GLU A 333 0.67 0.25 -15.98
CA GLU A 333 1.14 1.62 -16.18
C GLU A 333 0.48 2.49 -17.25
N GLY A 334 -0.69 3.04 -16.90
CA GLY A 334 -1.18 4.25 -17.54
C GLY A 334 -2.49 4.12 -18.30
N ALA A 335 -3.41 3.28 -17.82
CA ALA A 335 -4.82 3.51 -18.09
C ALA A 335 -5.24 4.84 -17.44
N GLY A 336 -4.86 5.96 -18.08
CA GLY A 336 -5.26 7.31 -17.74
C GLY A 336 -6.77 7.42 -17.93
N MET A 337 -7.53 6.93 -16.96
CA MET A 337 -8.94 6.59 -17.04
C MET A 337 -9.89 7.74 -17.41
N LEU A 338 -9.40 8.98 -17.44
CA LEU A 338 -10.21 10.17 -17.73
C LEU A 338 -9.50 11.11 -18.69
N ARG A 339 -8.48 10.59 -19.37
CA ARG A 339 -7.63 11.38 -20.23
C ARG A 339 -7.66 10.81 -21.62
N THR A 340 -7.84 11.72 -22.57
CA THR A 340 -7.38 11.45 -23.92
C THR A 340 -5.88 11.14 -23.90
N PRO A 341 -5.35 10.35 -24.84
CA PRO A 341 -3.92 10.08 -24.94
C PRO A 341 -3.04 11.34 -24.88
N GLY A 342 -3.52 12.45 -25.46
CA GLY A 342 -2.85 13.76 -25.39
C GLY A 342 -2.78 14.35 -23.97
N GLN A 343 -3.89 14.31 -23.21
CA GLN A 343 -3.90 14.76 -21.81
C GLN A 343 -3.01 13.89 -20.91
N HIS A 344 -2.92 12.59 -21.22
CA HIS A 344 -2.04 11.66 -20.50
C HIS A 344 -0.56 11.95 -20.77
N HIS A 345 -0.21 12.12 -22.04
CA HIS A 345 1.14 12.52 -22.45
C HIS A 345 1.55 13.86 -21.82
N GLU A 346 0.64 14.85 -21.83
CA GLU A 346 0.90 16.16 -21.25
C GLU A 346 1.15 16.11 -19.73
N ALA A 347 0.38 15.32 -18.99
CA ALA A 347 0.62 15.17 -17.56
C ALA A 347 1.90 14.39 -17.25
N ARG A 348 2.23 13.36 -18.03
CA ARG A 348 3.53 12.68 -17.92
C ARG A 348 4.70 13.62 -18.22
N ARG A 349 4.58 14.47 -19.25
CA ARG A 349 5.56 15.52 -19.55
C ARG A 349 5.73 16.46 -18.38
N LEU A 350 4.63 16.95 -17.79
CA LEU A 350 4.68 17.83 -16.63
C LEU A 350 5.35 17.16 -15.42
N ILE A 351 5.02 15.90 -15.11
CA ILE A 351 5.67 15.13 -14.03
C ILE A 351 7.18 15.04 -14.29
N GLN A 352 7.59 14.69 -15.51
CA GLN A 352 8.99 14.60 -15.88
C GLN A 352 9.70 15.95 -15.72
N GLU A 353 9.09 17.04 -16.15
CA GLU A 353 9.61 18.40 -15.95
C GLU A 353 9.82 18.72 -14.47
N ARG A 354 8.88 18.31 -13.60
CA ARG A 354 9.05 18.50 -12.15
C ARG A 354 10.13 17.63 -11.53
N ILE A 355 10.35 16.42 -12.05
CA ILE A 355 11.47 15.57 -11.65
C ILE A 355 12.80 16.20 -12.08
N ASP A 356 12.85 16.81 -13.26
CA ASP A 356 14.04 17.50 -13.75
C ASP A 356 14.29 18.83 -13.00
N ASP A 357 13.24 19.53 -12.56
CA ASP A 357 13.32 20.67 -11.63
C ASP A 357 13.99 20.25 -10.30
N PHE A 358 13.69 19.06 -9.78
CA PHE A 358 14.35 18.51 -8.59
C PHE A 358 15.88 18.39 -8.79
N ARG A 359 16.30 17.87 -9.95
CA ARG A 359 17.72 17.69 -10.31
C ARG A 359 18.48 19.01 -10.53
N SER A 360 17.75 20.10 -10.80
CA SER A 360 18.32 21.44 -11.01
C SER A 360 18.09 22.41 -9.84
N SER A 361 17.61 21.89 -8.71
CA SER A 361 17.26 22.67 -7.52
C SER A 361 18.44 23.45 -6.93
N PRO A 362 18.20 24.52 -6.13
CA PRO A 362 19.27 25.22 -5.43
C PRO A 362 20.16 24.30 -4.59
N ALA A 363 19.60 23.28 -3.96
CA ALA A 363 20.35 22.28 -3.19
C ALA A 363 21.26 21.41 -4.06
N ALA A 364 20.81 21.00 -5.25
CA ALA A 364 21.65 20.31 -6.23
C ALA A 364 22.91 21.13 -6.59
N ARG A 365 22.78 22.46 -6.71
CA ARG A 365 23.92 23.36 -6.97
C ARG A 365 24.87 23.53 -5.78
N ILE A 366 24.41 23.22 -4.57
CA ILE A 366 25.22 23.31 -3.34
C ILE A 366 26.07 22.04 -3.19
N SER A 367 25.56 20.87 -3.57
CA SER A 367 26.26 19.60 -3.38
C SER A 367 25.85 18.54 -4.41
N ASP A 368 26.74 18.28 -5.38
CA ASP A 368 26.60 17.17 -6.33
C ASP A 368 26.52 15.82 -5.58
N PHE A 369 27.27 15.68 -4.48
CA PHE A 369 27.24 14.47 -3.64
C PHE A 369 25.85 14.20 -3.08
N ALA A 370 25.20 15.22 -2.50
CA ALA A 370 23.85 15.07 -1.95
C ALA A 370 22.83 14.71 -3.05
N LEU A 371 22.98 15.29 -4.25
CA LEU A 371 22.15 14.95 -5.41
C LEU A 371 22.33 13.48 -5.80
N HIS A 372 23.57 13.01 -5.98
CA HIS A 372 23.85 11.62 -6.34
C HIS A 372 23.28 10.67 -5.29
N HIS A 373 23.52 10.93 -4.00
CA HIS A 373 23.00 10.10 -2.92
C HIS A 373 21.46 9.99 -2.92
N ALA A 374 20.76 11.11 -3.08
CA ALA A 374 19.29 11.11 -3.14
C ALA A 374 18.78 10.36 -4.37
N VAL A 375 19.36 10.60 -5.56
CA VAL A 375 18.98 9.94 -6.81
C VAL A 375 19.23 8.43 -6.77
N ASP A 376 20.39 8.00 -6.27
CA ASP A 376 20.75 6.59 -6.16
C ASP A 376 19.82 5.86 -5.19
N SER A 377 19.48 6.49 -4.06
CA SER A 377 18.52 5.95 -3.09
C SER A 377 17.13 5.80 -3.71
N LEU A 378 16.66 6.81 -4.45
CA LEU A 378 15.36 6.76 -5.13
C LEU A 378 15.32 5.66 -6.21
N ASN A 379 16.34 5.61 -7.07
CA ASN A 379 16.43 4.60 -8.13
C ASN A 379 16.44 3.18 -7.54
N SER A 380 17.20 2.96 -6.46
CA SER A 380 17.28 1.67 -5.77
C SER A 380 15.94 1.27 -5.18
N LEU A 381 15.25 2.19 -4.50
CA LEU A 381 13.91 1.93 -3.96
C LEU A 381 12.90 1.64 -5.08
N MET A 382 12.91 2.39 -6.18
CA MET A 382 11.98 2.20 -7.30
C MET A 382 12.16 0.84 -7.98
N ALA A 383 13.40 0.41 -8.24
CA ALA A 383 13.69 -0.87 -8.92
C ALA A 383 13.14 -2.10 -8.17
N LEU A 384 13.00 -2.00 -6.85
CA LEU A 384 12.62 -3.11 -5.98
C LEU A 384 11.13 -3.13 -5.61
N ARG A 385 10.34 -2.10 -5.95
CA ARG A 385 8.90 -2.03 -5.59
C ARG A 385 8.05 -3.09 -6.26
N ARG A 386 8.52 -3.72 -7.33
CA ARG A 386 7.79 -4.78 -8.08
C ARG A 386 7.69 -6.11 -7.35
N PHE A 387 8.41 -6.26 -6.23
CA PHE A 387 8.36 -7.44 -5.38
C PHE A 387 7.71 -7.13 -4.04
N VAL A 388 6.92 -8.08 -3.56
CA VAL A 388 6.49 -8.14 -2.17
C VAL A 388 7.52 -8.97 -1.41
N THR A 389 8.19 -8.36 -0.45
CA THR A 389 9.01 -9.11 0.51
C THR A 389 8.08 -9.70 1.55
N ILE A 390 8.01 -11.02 1.63
CA ILE A 390 7.11 -11.69 2.58
C ILE A 390 7.80 -11.87 3.92
N MET A 391 9.11 -12.09 3.87
CA MET A 391 9.90 -12.57 4.98
C MET A 391 11.37 -12.20 4.79
N SER A 392 12.05 -11.99 5.91
CA SER A 392 13.51 -11.86 5.97
C SER A 392 14.00 -12.47 7.27
N VAL A 393 14.86 -13.50 7.19
CA VAL A 393 15.35 -14.26 8.34
C VAL A 393 16.86 -14.49 8.24
N GLU A 394 17.52 -14.53 9.39
CA GLU A 394 18.93 -14.94 9.47
C GLU A 394 19.06 -16.44 9.17
N VAL A 395 20.04 -16.79 8.35
CA VAL A 395 20.35 -18.16 7.93
C VAL A 395 21.86 -18.38 7.93
N ASP A 396 22.28 -19.64 8.08
CA ASP A 396 23.68 -20.04 7.90
C ASP A 396 23.86 -20.73 6.56
N VAL A 397 24.88 -20.34 5.81
CA VAL A 397 25.24 -20.94 4.51
C VAL A 397 26.59 -21.64 4.63
N ASP A 398 26.65 -22.90 4.20
CA ASP A 398 27.89 -23.68 4.16
C ASP A 398 28.66 -23.54 2.83
N GLU A 399 29.84 -24.17 2.74
CA GLU A 399 30.69 -24.12 1.54
C GLU A 399 30.06 -24.76 0.28
N ARG A 400 28.99 -25.53 0.44
CA ARG A 400 28.25 -26.21 -0.63
C ARG A 400 27.00 -25.43 -1.06
N GLY A 401 26.75 -24.26 -0.47
CA GLY A 401 25.52 -23.51 -0.68
C GLY A 401 24.31 -24.12 0.03
N THR A 402 24.52 -24.97 1.05
CA THR A 402 23.45 -25.46 1.91
C THR A 402 23.04 -24.36 2.87
N VAL A 403 21.76 -24.01 2.83
CA VAL A 403 21.17 -22.95 3.66
C VAL A 403 20.42 -23.59 4.80
N THR A 404 20.75 -23.17 6.03
CA THR A 404 20.15 -23.69 7.25
C THR A 404 19.53 -22.56 8.06
N TRP A 405 18.35 -22.82 8.63
CA TRP A 405 17.66 -21.94 9.57
C TRP A 405 17.43 -22.69 10.86
N GLN A 406 17.92 -22.15 11.98
CA GLN A 406 17.90 -22.81 13.29
C GLN A 406 18.46 -24.25 13.23
N GLY A 407 19.55 -24.45 12.49
CA GLY A 407 20.20 -25.76 12.30
C GLY A 407 19.48 -26.74 11.36
N HIS A 408 18.34 -26.37 10.79
CA HIS A 408 17.61 -27.21 9.83
C HIS A 408 17.89 -26.75 8.40
N GLN A 409 18.24 -27.66 7.51
CA GLN A 409 18.37 -27.36 6.09
C GLN A 409 17.01 -26.97 5.51
N ILE A 410 16.96 -25.82 4.83
CA ILE A 410 15.74 -25.28 4.23
C ILE A 410 15.85 -25.10 2.72
N LEU A 411 17.07 -24.94 2.20
CA LEU A 411 17.35 -24.73 0.78
C LEU A 411 18.76 -25.23 0.47
N THR A 412 18.97 -25.72 -0.76
CA THR A 412 20.30 -25.92 -1.33
C THR A 412 20.40 -25.08 -2.59
N VAL A 413 21.32 -24.13 -2.60
CA VAL A 413 21.53 -23.21 -3.73
C VAL A 413 22.20 -23.96 -4.87
N ALA A 414 21.60 -23.91 -6.06
CA ALA A 414 22.22 -24.49 -7.25
C ALA A 414 23.48 -23.69 -7.64
N PRO A 415 24.52 -24.31 -8.23
CA PRO A 415 25.71 -23.58 -8.67
C PRO A 415 25.39 -22.38 -9.59
N ASP A 416 24.39 -22.51 -10.45
CA ASP A 416 23.95 -21.45 -11.37
C ASP A 416 23.17 -20.31 -10.68
N ASP A 417 22.75 -20.49 -9.43
CA ASP A 417 22.09 -19.47 -8.61
C ASP A 417 23.09 -18.66 -7.75
N LEU A 418 24.36 -19.08 -7.67
CA LEU A 418 25.39 -18.41 -6.90
C LEU A 418 25.89 -17.16 -7.65
N VAL A 419 25.83 -16.01 -6.97
CA VAL A 419 26.41 -14.74 -7.45
C VAL A 419 27.82 -14.59 -6.88
N HIS A 420 27.97 -14.78 -5.56
CA HIS A 420 29.26 -14.71 -4.86
C HIS A 420 29.39 -15.83 -3.83
N PRO A 421 30.30 -16.80 -3.97
CA PRO A 421 30.46 -17.88 -3.00
C PRO A 421 30.96 -17.36 -1.65
N GLY A 422 30.46 -17.94 -0.56
CA GLY A 422 30.68 -17.47 0.80
C GLY A 422 30.03 -18.40 1.83
N LYS A 423 30.54 -18.38 3.06
CA LYS A 423 30.02 -19.17 4.19
C LYS A 423 29.76 -18.31 5.42
N GLY A 424 28.89 -18.80 6.31
CA GLY A 424 28.55 -18.18 7.59
C GLY A 424 27.15 -17.57 7.61
N ALA A 425 26.95 -16.58 8.48
CA ALA A 425 25.68 -15.90 8.67
C ALA A 425 25.32 -15.02 7.46
N HIS A 426 24.09 -15.18 6.98
CA HIS A 426 23.48 -14.46 5.87
C HIS A 426 22.03 -14.10 6.23
N THR A 427 21.40 -13.29 5.40
CA THR A 427 19.98 -12.98 5.43
C THR A 427 19.30 -13.62 4.23
N LEU A 428 18.23 -14.39 4.47
CA LEU A 428 17.33 -14.92 3.44
C LEU A 428 16.10 -14.02 3.34
N ASP A 429 15.94 -13.35 2.21
CA ASP A 429 14.73 -12.62 1.81
C ASP A 429 13.89 -13.48 0.86
N ILE A 430 12.59 -13.62 1.14
CA ILE A 430 11.64 -14.26 0.23
C ILE A 430 10.79 -13.21 -0.45
N LEU A 431 10.91 -13.15 -1.78
CA LEU A 431 10.27 -12.16 -2.65
C LEU A 431 9.21 -12.83 -3.53
N LEU A 432 8.02 -12.23 -3.62
CA LEU A 432 6.97 -12.62 -4.56
C LEU A 432 6.77 -11.54 -5.60
N GLY A 433 6.73 -11.91 -6.88
CA GLY A 433 6.37 -11.00 -7.95
C GLY A 433 4.88 -10.68 -7.95
N MET A 434 4.52 -9.44 -8.29
CA MET A 434 3.14 -8.93 -8.26
C MET A 434 2.60 -8.47 -9.62
N SER A 435 3.35 -8.56 -10.72
CA SER A 435 2.90 -8.00 -12.00
C SER A 435 3.26 -8.83 -13.23
N GLY A 436 2.32 -8.92 -14.19
CA GLY A 436 2.54 -9.46 -15.54
C GLY A 436 3.30 -10.78 -15.58
N ASP A 437 4.29 -10.86 -16.47
CA ASP A 437 5.20 -12.01 -16.65
C ASP A 437 6.00 -12.37 -15.37
N GLN A 438 6.06 -11.46 -14.40
CA GLN A 438 6.80 -11.63 -13.14
C GLN A 438 5.93 -12.12 -11.99
N ALA A 439 4.60 -12.06 -12.08
CA ALA A 439 3.68 -12.54 -11.06
C ALA A 439 3.81 -14.06 -10.77
N LEU A 440 4.48 -14.77 -11.68
CA LEU A 440 4.80 -16.20 -11.58
C LEU A 440 6.01 -16.50 -10.70
N SER A 441 6.77 -15.48 -10.31
CA SER A 441 8.10 -15.68 -9.72
C SER A 441 8.06 -15.62 -8.20
N ARG A 442 8.61 -16.68 -7.59
CA ARG A 442 9.00 -16.70 -6.19
C ARG A 442 10.51 -16.80 -6.10
N VAL A 443 11.12 -15.90 -5.34
CA VAL A 443 12.57 -15.80 -5.23
C VAL A 443 13.01 -15.95 -3.78
N ALA A 444 14.01 -16.80 -3.57
CA ALA A 444 14.83 -16.80 -2.36
C ALA A 444 16.14 -16.06 -2.67
N ALA A 445 16.29 -14.86 -2.11
CA ALA A 445 17.50 -14.05 -2.25
C ALA A 445 18.30 -14.14 -0.95
N ILE A 446 19.57 -14.51 -1.05
CA ILE A 446 20.47 -14.64 0.10
C ILE A 446 21.50 -13.54 0.00
N SER A 447 21.72 -12.80 1.08
CA SER A 447 22.66 -11.68 1.13
C SER A 447 23.50 -11.68 2.41
N ARG A 448 24.65 -11.02 2.35
CA ARG A 448 25.51 -10.78 3.51
C ARG A 448 25.86 -9.30 3.55
N GLY A 449 25.23 -8.56 4.47
CA GLY A 449 25.32 -7.10 4.46
C GLY A 449 24.76 -6.56 3.15
N ASP A 450 25.59 -5.85 2.39
CA ASP A 450 25.19 -5.24 1.12
C ASP A 450 25.45 -6.12 -0.11
N GLU A 451 26.04 -7.31 0.08
CA GLU A 451 26.42 -8.20 -1.03
C GLU A 451 25.39 -9.32 -1.21
N LEU A 452 24.88 -9.45 -2.45
CA LEU A 452 24.01 -10.56 -2.83
C LEU A 452 24.85 -11.83 -3.02
N HIS A 453 24.53 -12.87 -2.26
CA HIS A 453 25.20 -14.16 -2.30
C HIS A 453 24.60 -15.09 -3.37
N SER A 454 23.27 -15.23 -3.39
CA SER A 454 22.57 -16.08 -4.35
C SER A 454 21.14 -15.63 -4.62
N VAL A 455 20.61 -16.02 -5.79
CA VAL A 455 19.22 -15.79 -6.20
C VAL A 455 18.63 -17.09 -6.73
N THR A 456 17.83 -17.76 -5.92
CA THR A 456 17.10 -18.96 -6.33
C THR A 456 15.67 -18.62 -6.72
N VAL A 457 15.36 -18.76 -8.01
CA VAL A 457 14.01 -18.55 -8.54
C VAL A 457 13.26 -19.90 -8.56
N VAL A 458 12.30 -20.04 -7.65
CA VAL A 458 11.55 -21.28 -7.42
C VAL A 458 10.61 -21.56 -8.59
N LEU A 459 9.88 -20.55 -9.05
CA LEU A 459 8.83 -20.66 -10.07
C LEU A 459 9.11 -19.72 -11.27
N GLY A 460 8.81 -20.17 -12.49
CA GLY A 460 9.02 -19.43 -13.75
C GLY A 460 9.69 -20.25 -14.85
N SER A 461 9.60 -19.80 -16.11
CA SER A 461 10.35 -20.39 -17.24
C SER A 461 11.86 -20.17 -17.07
N PRO A 462 12.74 -20.98 -17.70
CA PRO A 462 14.18 -20.76 -17.64
C PRO A 462 14.62 -19.34 -18.00
N GLU A 463 14.01 -18.74 -19.02
CA GLU A 463 14.28 -17.37 -19.47
C GLU A 463 13.83 -16.34 -18.43
N GLN A 464 12.63 -16.52 -17.85
CA GLN A 464 12.14 -15.66 -16.77
C GLN A 464 13.04 -15.75 -15.54
N LYS A 465 13.46 -16.96 -15.17
CA LYS A 465 14.40 -17.18 -14.06
C LYS A 465 15.71 -16.44 -14.30
N GLN A 466 16.29 -16.55 -15.50
CA GLN A 466 17.54 -15.86 -15.82
C GLN A 466 17.38 -14.34 -15.81
N ALA A 467 16.36 -13.80 -16.47
CA ALA A 467 16.12 -12.36 -16.51
C ALA A 467 15.91 -11.78 -15.10
N LEU A 468 15.25 -12.54 -14.22
CA LEU A 468 15.03 -12.15 -12.84
C LEU A 468 16.33 -12.19 -12.01
N ARG A 469 17.17 -13.22 -12.20
CA ARG A 469 18.50 -13.29 -11.59
C ARG A 469 19.36 -12.10 -12.00
N ASP A 470 19.44 -11.81 -13.31
CA ASP A 470 20.23 -10.71 -13.84
C ASP A 470 19.76 -9.39 -13.22
N SER A 471 18.45 -9.17 -13.19
CA SER A 471 17.89 -7.93 -12.66
C SER A 471 18.11 -7.76 -11.15
N LEU A 472 17.97 -8.84 -10.36
CA LEU A 472 18.26 -8.80 -8.92
C LEU A 472 19.76 -8.68 -8.64
N SER A 473 20.62 -9.30 -9.44
CA SER A 473 22.07 -9.18 -9.28
C SER A 473 22.58 -7.74 -9.42
N THR A 474 21.89 -6.91 -10.20
CA THR A 474 22.26 -5.51 -10.42
C THR A 474 21.62 -4.52 -9.44
N SER A 475 20.50 -4.89 -8.81
CA SER A 475 19.65 -3.92 -8.10
C SER A 475 19.08 -4.40 -6.77
N PHE A 476 19.50 -5.57 -6.28
CA PHE A 476 19.02 -6.10 -5.02
C PHE A 476 19.46 -5.25 -3.82
N ALA A 477 18.51 -5.02 -2.92
CA ALA A 477 18.76 -4.58 -1.56
C ALA A 477 17.87 -5.40 -0.63
N SER A 478 18.46 -5.88 0.46
CA SER A 478 17.77 -6.61 1.51
C SER A 478 16.64 -5.78 2.11
N ARG A 479 15.77 -6.43 2.87
CA ARG A 479 14.68 -5.75 3.59
C ARG A 479 15.20 -4.60 4.45
N GLU A 480 16.20 -4.88 5.28
CA GLU A 480 16.78 -3.91 6.22
C GLU A 480 17.38 -2.70 5.51
N GLN A 481 18.12 -2.93 4.42
CA GLN A 481 18.70 -1.85 3.63
C GLN A 481 17.62 -0.95 3.02
N ARG A 482 16.55 -1.53 2.44
CA ARG A 482 15.45 -0.76 1.86
C ARG A 482 14.73 0.09 2.90
N GLU A 483 14.43 -0.50 4.06
CA GLU A 483 13.83 0.25 5.17
C GLU A 483 14.78 1.35 5.66
N SER A 484 16.09 1.08 5.73
CA SER A 484 17.09 2.07 6.12
C SER A 484 17.15 3.22 5.11
N MET A 485 17.14 2.94 3.80
CA MET A 485 17.13 3.96 2.76
C MET A 485 15.88 4.84 2.87
N ALA A 486 14.70 4.25 3.04
CA ALA A 486 13.46 5.00 3.21
C ALA A 486 13.44 5.84 4.49
N ARG A 487 13.92 5.30 5.62
CA ARG A 487 14.08 6.07 6.87
C ARG A 487 15.05 7.22 6.68
N ASN A 488 16.19 7.01 6.02
CA ASN A 488 17.19 8.04 5.78
C ASN A 488 16.64 9.18 4.92
N LEU A 489 15.81 8.89 3.90
CA LEU A 489 15.15 9.91 3.06
C LEU A 489 14.22 10.87 3.84
N GLN A 490 13.78 10.49 5.03
CA GLN A 490 12.86 11.31 5.83
C GLN A 490 13.52 11.85 7.09
N PHE A 491 14.45 11.09 7.67
CA PHE A 491 15.01 11.36 8.99
C PHE A 491 15.65 12.74 9.11
N THR A 492 16.48 13.14 8.15
CA THR A 492 17.20 14.43 8.20
C THR A 492 16.21 15.58 8.10
N ALA A 493 15.31 15.53 7.12
CA ALA A 493 14.26 16.53 6.91
C ALA A 493 13.33 16.67 8.13
N ASP A 494 12.86 15.55 8.68
CA ASP A 494 11.99 15.53 9.85
C ASP A 494 12.65 16.11 11.08
N THR A 495 13.93 15.79 11.29
CA THR A 495 14.69 16.29 12.44
C THR A 495 14.89 17.80 12.33
N ILE A 496 15.20 18.34 11.14
CA ILE A 496 15.30 19.79 10.94
C ILE A 496 13.98 20.49 11.29
N VAL A 497 12.84 19.96 10.81
CA VAL A 497 11.52 20.53 11.10
C VAL A 497 11.16 20.42 12.59
N ALA A 498 11.54 19.33 13.26
CA ALA A 498 11.25 19.12 14.68
C ALA A 498 12.06 20.05 15.61
N GLU A 499 13.30 20.36 15.23
CA GLU A 499 14.22 21.21 16.01
C GLU A 499 13.91 22.70 15.84
N ASP A 500 13.42 23.13 14.68
CA ASP A 500 12.97 24.51 14.47
C ASP A 500 11.56 24.73 15.05
N TRP A 501 11.44 25.59 16.06
CA TRP A 501 10.16 25.86 16.73
C TRP A 501 9.07 26.37 15.78
N GLY A 502 9.42 27.26 14.84
CA GLY A 502 8.45 27.85 13.92
C GLY A 502 7.93 26.84 12.91
N LEU A 503 8.84 26.02 12.36
CA LEU A 503 8.46 24.94 11.44
C LEU A 503 7.62 23.87 12.17
N ARG A 504 8.02 23.47 13.38
CA ARG A 504 7.26 22.50 14.18
C ARG A 504 5.84 22.97 14.48
N MET A 505 5.66 24.21 14.96
CA MET A 505 4.32 24.73 15.26
C MET A 505 3.41 24.78 14.03
N ASN A 506 3.96 25.15 12.88
CA ASN A 506 3.19 25.13 11.62
C ASN A 506 2.80 23.72 11.20
N ARG A 507 3.72 22.74 11.27
CA ARG A 507 3.45 21.32 11.01
C ARG A 507 2.35 20.79 11.93
N ASP A 508 2.43 21.06 13.23
CA ASP A 508 1.42 20.60 14.20
C ASP A 508 0.04 21.21 13.92
N HIS A 509 -0.02 22.49 13.57
CA HIS A 509 -1.28 23.14 13.17
C HIS A 509 -1.90 22.51 11.93
N VAL A 510 -1.09 22.25 10.89
CA VAL A 510 -1.56 21.59 9.66
C VAL A 510 -2.04 20.17 9.94
N ARG A 511 -1.31 19.40 10.75
CA ARG A 511 -1.69 18.03 11.13
C ARG A 511 -3.03 17.95 11.83
N GLU A 512 -3.27 18.85 12.78
CA GLU A 512 -4.55 18.90 13.51
C GLU A 512 -5.71 19.20 12.56
N HIS A 513 -5.54 20.19 11.68
CA HIS A 513 -6.55 20.53 10.68
C HIS A 513 -6.80 19.38 9.70
N LEU A 514 -5.73 18.77 9.18
CA LEU A 514 -5.77 17.68 8.22
C LEU A 514 -6.54 16.47 8.75
N ARG A 515 -6.33 16.08 10.02
CA ARG A 515 -7.07 14.97 10.64
C ARG A 515 -8.58 15.18 10.61
N SER A 516 -9.03 16.37 10.99
CA SER A 516 -10.45 16.72 10.97
C SER A 516 -11.03 16.70 9.56
N VAL A 517 -10.28 17.21 8.57
CA VAL A 517 -10.73 17.20 7.16
C VAL A 517 -10.81 15.78 6.61
N VAL A 518 -9.79 14.95 6.86
CA VAL A 518 -9.76 13.55 6.41
C VAL A 518 -10.90 12.76 7.05
N ASP A 519 -11.12 12.88 8.36
CA ASP A 519 -12.24 12.24 9.04
C ASP A 519 -13.58 12.58 8.39
N LYS A 520 -13.83 13.87 8.16
CA LYS A 520 -15.05 14.33 7.51
C LYS A 520 -15.24 13.73 6.11
N VAL A 521 -14.20 13.79 5.27
CA VAL A 521 -14.28 13.27 3.88
C VAL A 521 -14.63 11.78 3.88
N TYR A 522 -13.97 10.97 4.71
CA TYR A 522 -14.24 9.54 4.74
C TYR A 522 -15.55 9.19 5.42
N HIS A 523 -15.99 9.95 6.44
CA HIS A 523 -17.32 9.77 7.06
C HIS A 523 -18.43 10.00 6.03
N ASP A 524 -18.36 11.09 5.28
CA ASP A 524 -19.34 11.44 4.24
C ASP A 524 -19.46 10.34 3.18
N ILE A 525 -18.32 9.74 2.79
CA ILE A 525 -18.28 8.66 1.78
C ILE A 525 -18.77 7.33 2.38
N ALA A 526 -18.24 6.93 3.54
CA ALA A 526 -18.55 5.66 4.19
C ALA A 526 -20.04 5.55 4.53
N LEU A 527 -20.67 6.65 4.93
CA LEU A 527 -22.08 6.71 5.33
C LEU A 527 -23.00 7.31 4.25
N ARG A 528 -22.51 7.45 3.01
CA ARG A 528 -23.26 8.05 1.87
C ARG A 528 -24.64 7.44 1.63
N TYR A 529 -24.83 6.18 1.98
CA TYR A 529 -26.09 5.46 1.83
C TYR A 529 -26.86 5.25 3.13
N SER A 530 -26.62 6.10 4.13
CA SER A 530 -27.53 6.27 5.25
C SER A 530 -28.89 6.82 4.80
N SER A 531 -29.91 6.76 5.64
CA SER A 531 -31.26 7.24 5.31
C SER A 531 -31.37 8.77 5.16
N GLY A 532 -30.33 9.53 5.53
CA GLY A 532 -30.25 10.99 5.42
C GLY A 532 -29.08 11.56 6.24
N TYR A 533 -28.84 12.88 6.15
CA TYR A 533 -27.75 13.55 6.86
C TYR A 533 -27.84 13.40 8.39
N ASP A 534 -29.04 13.50 8.98
CA ASP A 534 -29.21 13.29 10.43
C ASP A 534 -28.81 11.87 10.88
N ALA A 535 -29.10 10.86 10.05
CA ALA A 535 -28.70 9.48 10.31
C ALA A 535 -27.19 9.30 10.15
N MET A 536 -26.59 9.96 9.16
CA MET A 536 -25.15 9.99 8.94
C MET A 536 -24.40 10.53 10.16
N ASP A 537 -24.76 11.73 10.62
CA ASP A 537 -24.10 12.40 11.74
C ASP A 537 -24.24 11.55 13.02
N ARG A 538 -25.48 11.12 13.33
CA ARG A 538 -25.74 10.25 14.48
C ARG A 538 -24.98 8.93 14.42
N CYS A 539 -24.89 8.29 13.26
CA CYS A 539 -24.16 7.03 13.13
C CYS A 539 -22.66 7.24 13.25
N SER A 540 -22.11 8.32 12.68
CA SER A 540 -20.69 8.66 12.85
C SER A 540 -20.33 8.83 14.34
N GLU A 541 -21.15 9.57 15.09
CA GLU A 541 -20.99 9.75 16.53
C GLU A 541 -21.06 8.42 17.30
N LEU A 542 -22.09 7.60 17.03
CA LEU A 542 -22.26 6.29 17.69
C LEU A 542 -21.10 5.34 17.38
N MET A 543 -20.55 5.37 16.16
CA MET A 543 -19.50 4.45 15.73
C MET A 543 -18.09 4.90 16.12
N ALA A 544 -17.93 6.13 16.62
CA ALA A 544 -16.63 6.78 16.81
C ALA A 544 -15.61 5.92 17.57
N ASP A 545 -16.01 5.24 18.65
CA ASP A 545 -15.08 4.47 19.51
C ASP A 545 -15.24 2.94 19.39
N HIS A 546 -16.37 2.46 18.87
CA HIS A 546 -16.74 1.04 18.92
C HIS A 546 -17.24 0.47 17.59
N GLY A 547 -17.00 1.19 16.48
CA GLY A 547 -17.42 0.80 15.14
C GLY A 547 -18.92 0.52 15.10
N LEU A 548 -19.33 -0.56 14.44
CA LEU A 548 -20.73 -0.92 14.29
C LEU A 548 -21.39 -1.50 15.54
N ARG A 549 -20.65 -1.80 16.60
CA ARG A 549 -21.23 -2.47 17.78
C ARG A 549 -22.42 -1.71 18.39
N PRO A 550 -22.38 -0.38 18.56
CA PRO A 550 -23.52 0.36 19.13
C PRO A 550 -24.76 0.34 18.24
N LEU A 551 -24.61 0.14 16.94
CA LEU A 551 -25.72 0.03 15.99
C LEU A 551 -26.30 -1.39 15.96
N LEU A 552 -25.44 -2.42 16.01
CA LEU A 552 -25.86 -3.82 15.93
C LEU A 552 -26.33 -4.39 17.27
N GLY A 553 -25.88 -3.81 18.38
CA GLY A 553 -26.31 -4.11 19.75
C GLY A 553 -25.56 -5.26 20.43
N SER A 554 -24.94 -6.18 19.69
CA SER A 554 -24.16 -7.28 20.27
C SER A 554 -22.95 -7.68 19.44
N THR A 555 -21.94 -8.25 20.10
CA THR A 555 -20.76 -8.83 19.44
C THR A 555 -21.13 -10.05 18.60
N GLU A 556 -22.15 -10.81 19.01
CA GLU A 556 -22.63 -11.97 18.26
C GLU A 556 -23.28 -11.55 16.94
N THR A 557 -24.17 -10.55 16.96
CA THR A 557 -24.74 -9.97 15.74
C THR A 557 -23.63 -9.47 14.82
N LEU A 558 -22.61 -8.80 15.36
CA LEU A 558 -21.49 -8.29 14.60
C LEU A 558 -20.67 -9.42 13.91
N ARG A 559 -20.48 -10.55 14.58
CA ARG A 559 -19.86 -11.76 14.03
C ARG A 559 -20.71 -12.41 12.93
N GLN A 560 -22.03 -12.48 13.12
CA GLN A 560 -22.97 -12.98 12.11
C GLN A 560 -22.98 -12.08 10.86
N VAL A 561 -22.90 -10.76 11.07
CA VAL A 561 -22.74 -9.73 10.04
C VAL A 561 -21.42 -9.91 9.28
N ALA A 562 -20.31 -10.17 9.97
CA ALA A 562 -19.04 -10.49 9.31
C ALA A 562 -19.13 -11.74 8.43
N LEU A 563 -19.73 -12.83 8.94
CA LEU A 563 -19.97 -14.06 8.17
C LEU A 563 -20.85 -13.81 6.93
N LEU A 564 -21.93 -13.04 7.08
CA LEU A 564 -22.83 -12.72 5.98
C LEU A 564 -22.08 -11.99 4.86
N GLY A 565 -21.20 -11.03 5.18
CA GLY A 565 -20.39 -10.34 4.17
C GLY A 565 -19.42 -11.26 3.44
N LEU A 566 -18.68 -12.08 4.19
CA LEU A 566 -17.71 -13.02 3.61
C LEU A 566 -18.39 -14.07 2.72
N ALA A 567 -19.57 -14.55 3.10
CA ALA A 567 -20.32 -15.49 2.29
C ALA A 567 -20.94 -14.80 1.05
N ALA A 568 -21.52 -13.61 1.23
CA ALA A 568 -22.17 -12.87 0.14
C ALA A 568 -21.20 -12.35 -0.91
N SER A 569 -19.95 -12.04 -0.55
CA SER A 569 -18.92 -11.65 -1.53
C SER A 569 -18.53 -12.78 -2.47
N MET A 570 -18.65 -14.03 -2.02
CA MET A 570 -18.39 -15.21 -2.85
C MET A 570 -19.65 -15.68 -3.60
N ASN A 571 -20.80 -15.68 -2.91
CA ASN A 571 -22.08 -16.12 -3.45
C ASN A 571 -23.26 -15.47 -2.72
N SER A 572 -24.02 -14.64 -3.43
CA SER A 572 -25.15 -13.89 -2.88
C SER A 572 -26.50 -14.62 -2.93
N TYR A 573 -26.56 -15.86 -3.43
CA TYR A 573 -27.80 -16.63 -3.47
C TYR A 573 -28.21 -17.04 -2.07
N ARG A 574 -29.47 -16.76 -1.73
CA ARG A 574 -30.04 -17.01 -0.39
C ARG A 574 -29.82 -18.45 0.08
N ASP A 575 -30.09 -19.42 -0.79
CA ASP A 575 -30.00 -20.84 -0.46
C ASP A 575 -28.56 -21.25 -0.09
N GLU A 576 -27.54 -20.61 -0.68
CA GLU A 576 -26.13 -20.84 -0.32
C GLU A 576 -25.75 -20.13 0.98
N LEU A 577 -26.21 -18.90 1.19
CA LEU A 577 -26.02 -18.17 2.45
C LEU A 577 -26.64 -18.93 3.65
N GLU A 578 -27.86 -19.44 3.49
CA GLU A 578 -28.54 -20.23 4.53
C GLU A 578 -27.74 -21.50 4.86
N LYS A 579 -27.17 -22.21 3.87
CA LYS A 579 -26.29 -23.37 4.12
C LYS A 579 -25.08 -23.00 4.97
N HIS A 580 -24.45 -21.86 4.69
CA HIS A 580 -23.30 -21.39 5.49
C HIS A 580 -23.66 -21.07 6.93
N PHE A 581 -24.82 -20.44 7.14
CA PHE A 581 -25.34 -20.13 8.48
C PHE A 581 -25.74 -21.39 9.26
N GLN A 582 -26.47 -22.31 8.62
CA GLN A 582 -26.90 -23.57 9.23
C GLN A 582 -25.72 -24.44 9.68
N ARG A 583 -24.64 -24.53 8.88
CA ARG A 583 -23.42 -25.25 9.25
C ARG A 583 -22.76 -24.73 10.53
N ARG A 584 -23.01 -23.47 10.90
CA ARG A 584 -22.49 -22.81 12.10
C ARG A 584 -23.55 -22.68 13.21
N GLY A 585 -24.73 -23.26 13.04
CA GLY A 585 -25.83 -23.17 14.01
C GLY A 585 -26.45 -21.76 14.11
N LEU A 586 -26.40 -20.97 13.04
CA LEU A 586 -26.90 -19.60 12.97
C LEU A 586 -28.17 -19.50 12.12
N ASP A 587 -29.00 -18.49 12.37
CA ASP A 587 -30.26 -18.25 11.66
C ASP A 587 -30.20 -16.98 10.79
N LEU A 588 -30.07 -17.15 9.47
CA LEU A 588 -29.98 -16.04 8.53
C LEU A 588 -31.25 -15.17 8.52
N PRO A 589 -32.49 -15.72 8.44
CA PRO A 589 -33.72 -14.93 8.56
C PRO A 589 -33.79 -14.00 9.79
N SER A 590 -33.41 -14.48 10.98
CA SER A 590 -33.36 -13.65 12.19
C SER A 590 -32.34 -12.52 12.07
N LEU A 591 -31.16 -12.80 11.51
CA LEU A 591 -30.15 -11.76 11.24
C LEU A 591 -30.69 -10.70 10.27
N LEU A 592 -31.30 -11.10 9.15
CA LEU A 592 -31.83 -10.15 8.16
C LEU A 592 -32.94 -9.28 8.75
N THR A 593 -33.80 -9.86 9.59
CA THR A 593 -34.82 -9.11 10.36
C THR A 593 -34.16 -8.09 11.29
N THR A 594 -33.12 -8.50 12.02
CA THR A 594 -32.35 -7.62 12.91
C THR A 594 -31.73 -6.45 12.14
N LEU A 595 -31.13 -6.70 10.98
CA LEU A 595 -30.52 -5.65 10.15
C LEU A 595 -31.55 -4.64 9.63
N ASN A 596 -32.73 -5.10 9.22
CA ASN A 596 -33.82 -4.21 8.81
C ASN A 596 -34.30 -3.34 9.97
N GLN A 597 -34.44 -3.92 11.17
CA GLN A 597 -34.78 -3.16 12.37
C GLN A 597 -33.71 -2.10 12.68
N ARG A 598 -32.43 -2.44 12.58
CA ARG A 598 -31.34 -1.45 12.81
C ARG A 598 -31.36 -0.33 11.78
N TRP A 599 -31.65 -0.62 10.51
CA TRP A 599 -31.86 0.40 9.50
C TRP A 599 -33.02 1.34 9.85
N GLU A 600 -34.14 0.82 10.33
CA GLU A 600 -35.28 1.64 10.77
C GLU A 600 -34.95 2.50 12.00
N GLU A 601 -34.19 1.94 12.95
CA GLU A 601 -33.81 2.62 14.19
C GLU A 601 -32.73 3.69 14.00
N HIS A 602 -31.75 3.44 13.14
CA HIS A 602 -30.54 4.26 13.02
C HIS A 602 -30.35 4.92 11.66
N GLY A 603 -31.03 4.45 10.62
CA GLY A 603 -30.77 4.85 9.24
C GLY A 603 -29.48 4.26 8.66
N PHE A 604 -28.87 3.32 9.37
CA PHE A 604 -27.66 2.56 9.00
C PHE A 604 -27.58 1.32 9.90
N PRO A 605 -27.11 0.16 9.44
CA PRO A 605 -26.54 -0.14 8.12
C PRO A 605 -27.56 -0.20 6.98
N PRO A 606 -27.21 0.16 5.71
CA PRO A 606 -28.04 -0.04 4.54
C PRO A 606 -28.91 -1.29 4.53
N ARG A 607 -30.19 -1.08 4.21
CA ARG A 607 -31.19 -2.13 4.11
C ARG A 607 -30.72 -3.26 3.19
N VAL A 608 -30.90 -4.50 3.64
CA VAL A 608 -30.68 -5.69 2.81
C VAL A 608 -31.87 -5.85 1.87
N HIS A 609 -31.62 -6.02 0.59
CA HIS A 609 -32.66 -6.16 -0.42
C HIS A 609 -32.68 -7.59 -0.96
N GLU A 610 -33.82 -8.26 -0.88
CA GLU A 610 -34.04 -9.50 -1.63
C GLU A 610 -34.57 -9.17 -3.02
N SER A 611 -33.92 -9.67 -4.06
CA SER A 611 -34.34 -9.47 -5.45
C SER A 611 -35.62 -10.29 -5.73
N PRO A 612 -36.74 -9.67 -6.13
CA PRO A 612 -37.97 -10.40 -6.43
C PRO A 612 -37.74 -11.45 -7.52
N GLY A 613 -37.97 -12.72 -7.19
CA GLY A 613 -37.92 -13.84 -8.14
C GLY A 613 -36.54 -14.45 -8.41
N LYS A 614 -35.43 -13.83 -7.99
CA LYS A 614 -34.08 -14.40 -8.19
C LYS A 614 -33.48 -15.11 -6.98
N ARG A 615 -34.12 -15.00 -5.80
CA ARG A 615 -33.57 -15.46 -4.50
C ARG A 615 -32.16 -14.92 -4.20
N GLU A 616 -31.75 -13.85 -4.88
CA GLU A 616 -30.49 -13.17 -4.59
C GLU A 616 -30.71 -12.25 -3.39
N VAL A 617 -29.89 -12.43 -2.36
CA VAL A 617 -29.81 -11.49 -1.24
C VAL A 617 -28.76 -10.47 -1.63
N LEU A 618 -29.20 -9.32 -2.10
CA LEU A 618 -28.31 -8.18 -2.24
C LEU A 618 -28.02 -7.71 -0.82
N VAL A 619 -26.84 -8.07 -0.34
CA VAL A 619 -26.25 -7.56 0.89
C VAL A 619 -25.31 -6.42 0.50
N PRO A 620 -25.82 -5.21 0.18
CA PRO A 620 -24.97 -4.09 -0.19
C PRO A 620 -24.07 -3.61 0.96
N PHE A 621 -24.27 -4.18 2.16
CA PHE A 621 -23.71 -3.69 3.39
C PHE A 621 -22.42 -4.38 3.86
N LEU A 622 -22.14 -5.59 3.37
CA LEU A 622 -21.16 -6.45 4.04
C LEU A 622 -20.10 -7.03 3.14
#